data_AF-A0A821V2K4-F1
#
_entry.id   AF-A0A821V2K4-F1
#
_cell.length_a   1.000
_cell.length_b   1.000
_cell.length_c   1.000
_cell.angle_alpha   90.00
_cell.angle_beta   90.00
_cell.angle_gamma   90.00
#
_symmetry.space_group_name_H-M   'P 1'
#
loop_
_entity.id
_entity.type
_entity.pdbx_description
1 polymer ?
#
loop_
_entity_poly.entity_id
_entity_poly.type
_entity_poly.pdbx_seq_one_letter_code
_entity_poly.pdbx_strand_id
1 'polypeptide(L)'
;MNFYILFVVSVLFKSVYNKDGDCGCNVNREHQEHIGKDSVFGSLLDEDRCQSKFNCFDNIEEHINNQMILIPGGYYQVGTDDIVIEADKEGPKHLVELKSFYLDKYEVSNKDFYAFTKSTEYKTEAETFGDSFVFTLFLNNTFKEKLKDFRVAQAPWWYKVSNTSWYHPFGPDSNNSEIMDHPVIHVSWNDAKAYCIWKGLRLPTEEEWEAACRGGHKDTKYPWGDKLFPNKKHMANIWQGTFPHHNSAKDGYIGTNPVHLFPQNDFGLHNMAGNVWEWTDSVWSKDTPLEKVKRGGSYLCHLSYCYRYRCSARSHNTDDSSAGNLGFRCAKSA
;
A
#
# COMPACT_ATOMS: atom_id res chain seq x y z
N MET A 1 39.23 50.36 31.71
CA MET A 1 37.77 50.14 31.68
C MET A 1 37.44 49.56 30.30
N ASN A 2 36.85 48.37 30.28
CA ASN A 2 36.98 47.35 29.24
C ASN A 2 36.26 47.67 27.91
N PHE A 3 36.93 47.33 26.80
CA PHE A 3 36.35 47.18 25.46
C PHE A 3 35.61 45.83 25.37
N TYR A 4 34.33 45.83 24.98
CA TYR A 4 33.59 44.61 24.66
C TYR A 4 33.62 44.36 23.15
N ILE A 5 34.28 43.27 22.74
CA ILE A 5 34.24 42.72 21.38
C ILE A 5 33.03 41.79 21.29
N LEU A 6 32.07 42.12 20.43
CA LEU A 6 30.93 41.25 20.12
C LEU A 6 31.37 40.15 19.15
N PHE A 7 31.46 38.91 19.62
CA PHE A 7 31.64 37.73 18.77
C PHE A 7 30.27 37.31 18.21
N VAL A 8 30.07 37.47 16.90
CA VAL A 8 28.92 36.90 16.19
C VAL A 8 29.24 35.45 15.88
N VAL A 9 28.68 34.52 16.66
CA VAL A 9 28.74 33.09 16.37
C VAL A 9 27.63 32.75 15.37
N SER A 10 28.00 32.53 14.12
CA SER A 10 27.11 31.98 13.11
C SER A 10 26.85 30.49 13.40
N VAL A 11 25.71 30.19 14.02
CA VAL A 11 25.24 28.82 14.20
C VAL A 11 24.67 28.33 12.86
N LEU A 12 25.47 27.56 12.13
CA LEU A 12 24.99 26.76 11.00
C LEU A 12 24.08 25.67 11.54
N PHE A 13 22.76 25.86 11.39
CA PHE A 13 21.79 24.79 11.59
C PHE A 13 22.00 23.72 10.49
N LYS A 14 22.75 22.66 10.80
CA LYS A 14 22.62 21.39 10.09
C LYS A 14 21.29 20.78 10.52
N SER A 15 20.31 20.78 9.61
CA SER A 15 19.10 19.96 9.74
C SER A 15 19.52 18.50 9.75
N VAL A 16 19.60 17.90 10.94
CA VAL A 16 19.76 16.46 11.10
C VAL A 16 18.44 15.82 10.70
N TYR A 17 18.35 15.40 9.45
CA TYR A 17 17.28 14.49 9.00
C TYR A 17 17.49 13.14 9.69
N ASN A 18 16.47 12.68 10.42
CA ASN A 18 16.45 11.35 11.02
C ASN A 18 16.37 10.33 9.86
N LYS A 19 17.42 9.53 9.68
CA LYS A 19 17.68 8.77 8.44
C LYS A 19 16.96 7.42 8.32
N ASP A 20 16.30 6.95 9.36
CA ASP A 20 15.74 5.59 9.39
C ASP A 20 14.24 5.59 9.73
N GLY A 21 13.45 6.31 8.93
CA GLY A 21 11.99 6.31 9.04
C GLY A 21 11.39 5.05 8.40
N ASP A 22 11.47 3.90 9.06
CA ASP A 22 10.64 2.74 8.70
C ASP A 22 9.17 3.10 8.98
N CYS A 23 8.30 2.99 7.97
CA CYS A 23 6.87 3.32 7.97
C CYS A 23 6.02 2.53 8.99
N GLY A 24 6.64 1.60 9.72
CA GLY A 24 6.19 1.22 11.05
C GLY A 24 5.30 -0.01 11.12
N CYS A 25 5.50 -0.98 10.22
CA CYS A 25 4.77 -2.25 10.28
C CYS A 25 5.67 -3.49 10.15
N ASN A 26 7.01 -3.36 10.14
CA ASN A 26 7.95 -4.48 9.91
C ASN A 26 8.12 -5.44 11.10
N VAL A 27 7.04 -5.77 11.81
CA VAL A 27 7.09 -6.71 12.92
C VAL A 27 6.57 -8.05 12.45
N ASN A 28 7.48 -9.03 12.29
CA ASN A 28 7.16 -10.45 12.13
C ASN A 28 6.14 -10.85 13.21
N ARG A 29 4.99 -11.43 12.81
CA ARG A 29 3.98 -11.92 13.75
C ARG A 29 4.32 -13.35 14.15
N GLU A 30 5.24 -13.49 15.12
CA GLU A 30 5.72 -14.70 15.81
C GLU A 30 5.65 -16.08 15.10
N HIS A 31 6.84 -16.69 14.93
CA HIS A 31 7.02 -18.14 14.71
C HIS A 31 6.37 -18.95 15.86
N GLN A 32 5.28 -19.65 15.58
CA GLN A 32 4.94 -20.89 16.28
C GLN A 32 5.23 -22.08 15.36
N GLU A 33 6.15 -22.94 15.77
CA GLU A 33 6.40 -24.23 15.13
C GLU A 33 5.13 -25.09 15.22
N HIS A 34 4.35 -25.11 14.15
CA HIS A 34 3.42 -26.19 13.88
C HIS A 34 3.85 -26.92 12.61
N ILE A 35 4.64 -27.99 12.83
CA ILE A 35 4.82 -29.06 11.87
C ILE A 35 3.46 -29.72 11.68
N GLY A 36 2.86 -29.46 10.53
CA GLY A 36 1.62 -30.06 10.06
C GLY A 36 1.48 -29.83 8.56
N LYS A 37 2.37 -30.44 7.78
CA LYS A 37 2.17 -30.58 6.33
C LYS A 37 1.01 -31.53 6.11
N ASP A 38 -0.18 -30.98 5.87
CA ASP A 38 -1.18 -31.64 5.04
C ASP A 38 -1.77 -30.59 4.10
N SER A 39 -1.55 -30.84 2.81
CA SER A 39 -1.96 -30.01 1.69
C SER A 39 -3.48 -29.93 1.60
N VAL A 40 -4.06 -28.79 1.99
CA VAL A 40 -5.49 -28.49 1.81
C VAL A 40 -5.83 -28.13 0.34
N PHE A 41 -4.85 -28.07 -0.56
CA PHE A 41 -5.05 -27.75 -1.99
C PHE A 41 -5.05 -28.99 -2.90
N GLY A 42 -5.81 -30.02 -2.50
CA GLY A 42 -5.91 -31.28 -3.26
C GLY A 42 -7.30 -31.63 -3.83
N SER A 43 -8.38 -30.91 -3.48
CA SER A 43 -9.74 -31.43 -3.74
C SER A 43 -10.71 -30.46 -4.41
N LEU A 44 -10.25 -29.54 -5.25
CA LEU A 44 -11.13 -28.69 -6.08
C LEU A 44 -11.14 -29.05 -7.57
N LEU A 45 -10.68 -30.26 -7.93
CA LEU A 45 -10.87 -30.82 -9.26
C LEU A 45 -11.78 -32.05 -9.16
N ASP A 46 -13.05 -31.81 -8.87
CA ASP A 46 -14.10 -32.77 -9.24
C ASP A 46 -14.90 -32.12 -10.37
N GLU A 47 -14.52 -32.51 -11.58
CA GLU A 47 -15.33 -32.37 -12.80
C GLU A 47 -16.60 -33.20 -12.60
N ASP A 48 -17.74 -32.55 -12.37
CA ASP A 48 -19.08 -32.99 -12.82
C ASP A 48 -20.22 -32.35 -12.00
N ARG A 49 -20.32 -31.02 -12.04
CA ARG A 49 -21.61 -30.35 -11.76
C ARG A 49 -21.69 -28.97 -12.39
N CYS A 50 -21.73 -28.93 -13.73
CA CYS A 50 -21.91 -27.68 -14.47
C CYS A 50 -22.98 -27.82 -15.55
N GLN A 51 -24.24 -27.64 -15.17
CA GLN A 51 -25.33 -27.32 -16.11
C GLN A 51 -26.16 -26.17 -15.52
N SER A 52 -25.61 -24.95 -15.63
CA SER A 52 -26.36 -23.66 -15.59
C SER A 52 -25.48 -22.40 -15.71
N LYS A 53 -24.15 -22.52 -15.85
CA LYS A 53 -23.20 -21.38 -15.80
C LYS A 53 -22.89 -20.67 -17.13
N PHE A 54 -23.73 -20.75 -18.16
CA PHE A 54 -23.41 -20.06 -19.43
C PHE A 54 -23.62 -18.53 -19.40
N ASN A 55 -24.27 -17.95 -18.38
CA ASN A 55 -24.50 -16.49 -18.30
C ASN A 55 -23.65 -15.73 -17.26
N CYS A 56 -22.86 -16.42 -16.42
CA CYS A 56 -22.04 -15.77 -15.40
C CYS A 56 -20.63 -15.41 -15.87
N PHE A 57 -20.06 -16.17 -16.83
CA PHE A 57 -18.69 -15.94 -17.29
C PHE A 57 -18.58 -14.73 -18.22
N ASP A 58 -19.53 -14.54 -19.14
CA ASP A 58 -19.50 -13.43 -20.11
C ASP A 58 -19.59 -12.05 -19.43
N ASN A 59 -20.42 -11.93 -18.38
CA ASN A 59 -20.54 -10.70 -17.59
C ASN A 59 -19.28 -10.39 -16.74
N ILE A 60 -18.50 -11.41 -16.38
CA ILE A 60 -17.26 -11.24 -15.60
C ILE A 60 -16.13 -10.73 -16.51
N GLU A 61 -15.98 -11.28 -17.73
CA GLU A 61 -14.96 -10.79 -18.67
C GLU A 61 -15.22 -9.35 -19.12
N GLU A 62 -16.47 -8.96 -19.38
CA GLU A 62 -16.80 -7.59 -19.77
C GLU A 62 -16.58 -6.58 -18.63
N HIS A 63 -16.83 -6.98 -17.37
CA HIS A 63 -16.57 -6.14 -16.20
C HIS A 63 -15.07 -6.02 -15.87
N ILE A 64 -14.30 -7.12 -16.00
CA ILE A 64 -12.84 -7.11 -15.85
C ILE A 64 -12.19 -6.24 -16.93
N ASN A 65 -12.64 -6.35 -18.18
CA ASN A 65 -12.09 -5.55 -19.29
C ASN A 65 -12.38 -4.05 -19.15
N ASN A 66 -13.44 -3.65 -18.44
CA ASN A 66 -13.75 -2.23 -18.19
C ASN A 66 -13.01 -1.64 -16.98
N GLN A 67 -12.35 -2.46 -16.16
CA GLN A 67 -11.68 -2.01 -14.92
C GLN A 67 -10.16 -2.14 -14.95
N MET A 68 -9.58 -2.74 -15.98
CA MET A 68 -8.13 -2.81 -16.16
C MET A 68 -7.68 -1.95 -17.34
N ILE A 69 -6.46 -1.44 -17.26
CA ILE A 69 -5.79 -0.69 -18.31
C ILE A 69 -4.71 -1.56 -18.94
N LEU A 70 -4.69 -1.64 -20.27
CA LEU A 70 -3.58 -2.21 -21.02
C LEU A 70 -2.36 -1.27 -20.94
N ILE A 71 -1.29 -1.74 -20.29
CA ILE A 71 0.02 -1.12 -20.31
C ILE A 71 0.80 -1.72 -21.49
N PRO A 72 1.24 -0.90 -22.46
CA PRO A 72 1.92 -1.41 -23.64
C PRO A 72 3.30 -1.97 -23.29
N GLY A 73 3.69 -3.08 -23.92
CA GLY A 73 5.04 -3.62 -23.80
C GLY A 73 6.08 -2.64 -24.34
N GLY A 74 7.26 -2.63 -23.73
CA GLY A 74 8.34 -1.73 -24.10
C GLY A 74 9.43 -1.63 -23.03
N TYR A 75 10.33 -0.66 -23.21
CA TYR A 75 11.40 -0.37 -22.26
C TYR A 75 11.01 0.76 -21.32
N TYR A 76 10.95 0.43 -20.03
CA TYR A 76 10.58 1.35 -18.96
C TYR A 76 11.73 1.63 -18.03
N GLN A 77 11.77 2.86 -17.50
CA GLN A 77 12.70 3.21 -16.43
C GLN A 77 12.19 2.67 -15.10
N VAL A 78 13.07 1.98 -14.39
CA VAL A 78 12.87 1.55 -12.99
C VAL A 78 13.98 2.13 -12.13
N GLY A 79 13.62 2.59 -10.94
CA GLY A 79 14.52 3.20 -9.98
C GLY A 79 14.91 4.64 -10.32
N THR A 80 15.84 5.16 -9.53
CA THR A 80 16.37 6.53 -9.63
C THR A 80 17.83 6.59 -9.20
N ASP A 81 18.58 7.56 -9.73
CA ASP A 81 19.92 7.92 -9.23
C ASP A 81 19.85 9.08 -8.21
N ASP A 82 18.72 9.77 -8.11
CA ASP A 82 18.42 10.78 -7.08
C ASP A 82 17.89 10.07 -5.82
N ILE A 83 18.77 9.37 -5.11
CA ILE A 83 18.42 8.57 -3.93
C ILE A 83 18.03 9.49 -2.77
N VAL A 84 16.79 9.33 -2.30
CA VAL A 84 16.25 10.10 -1.16
C VAL A 84 16.41 9.31 0.15
N ILE A 85 16.14 8.00 0.11
CA ILE A 85 16.19 7.10 1.27
C ILE A 85 17.13 5.94 0.93
N GLU A 86 18.37 6.01 1.44
CA GLU A 86 19.44 5.05 1.13
C GLU A 86 19.07 3.59 1.49
N ALA A 87 18.39 3.40 2.63
CA ALA A 87 17.99 2.08 3.10
C ALA A 87 17.01 1.37 2.15
N ASP A 88 16.26 2.12 1.33
CA ASP A 88 15.22 1.55 0.47
C ASP A 88 15.79 0.98 -0.84
N LYS A 89 17.05 1.26 -1.16
CA LYS A 89 17.71 0.80 -2.40
C LYS A 89 16.92 1.18 -3.65
N GLU A 90 16.49 2.44 -3.77
CA GLU A 90 15.72 2.93 -4.91
C GLU A 90 16.48 2.96 -6.25
N GLY A 91 17.80 2.79 -6.21
CA GLY A 91 18.66 2.79 -7.40
C GLY A 91 19.48 1.51 -7.57
N PRO A 92 20.29 1.43 -8.63
CA PRO A 92 20.49 2.48 -9.64
C PRO A 92 19.31 2.57 -10.61
N LYS A 93 19.19 3.72 -11.29
CA LYS A 93 18.29 3.86 -12.43
C LYS A 93 18.69 2.88 -13.54
N HIS A 94 17.73 2.13 -14.07
CA HIS A 94 17.97 1.22 -15.19
C HIS A 94 16.71 1.04 -16.06
N LEU A 95 16.89 0.47 -17.25
CA LEU A 95 15.79 0.13 -18.14
C LEU A 95 15.43 -1.35 -18.00
N VAL A 96 14.14 -1.64 -17.93
CA VAL A 96 13.57 -2.99 -17.93
C VAL A 96 12.66 -3.15 -19.14
N GLU A 97 12.79 -4.27 -19.83
CA GLU A 97 11.86 -4.66 -20.89
C GLU A 97 10.65 -5.37 -20.28
N LEU A 98 9.47 -4.82 -20.49
CA LEU A 98 8.21 -5.40 -20.05
C LEU A 98 7.38 -5.83 -21.25
N LYS A 99 6.75 -7.00 -21.16
CA LYS A 99 5.68 -7.38 -22.08
C LYS A 99 4.43 -6.56 -21.78
N SER A 100 3.51 -6.47 -22.73
CA SER A 100 2.20 -5.87 -22.45
C SER A 100 1.50 -6.64 -21.33
N PHE A 101 0.83 -5.91 -20.46
CA PHE A 101 0.04 -6.47 -19.36
C PHE A 101 -1.12 -5.53 -19.04
N TYR A 102 -2.15 -6.06 -18.41
CA TYR A 102 -3.24 -5.29 -17.84
C TYR A 102 -2.97 -5.01 -16.36
N LEU A 103 -3.26 -3.80 -15.91
CA LEU A 103 -3.23 -3.41 -14.50
C LEU A 103 -4.57 -2.83 -14.10
N ASP A 104 -5.06 -3.18 -12.92
CA ASP A 104 -6.29 -2.59 -12.37
C ASP A 104 -6.18 -1.06 -12.34
N LYS A 105 -7.24 -0.41 -12.84
CA LYS A 105 -7.37 1.05 -12.86
C LYS A 105 -7.36 1.65 -11.45
N TYR A 106 -7.91 0.90 -10.51
CA TYR A 106 -8.19 1.29 -9.13
C TYR A 106 -7.53 0.31 -8.15
N GLU A 107 -7.30 0.76 -6.92
CA GLU A 107 -7.05 -0.16 -5.81
C GLU A 107 -8.27 -1.07 -5.61
N VAL A 108 -8.08 -2.29 -5.10
CA VAL A 108 -9.21 -3.18 -4.78
C VAL A 108 -10.07 -2.54 -3.69
N SER A 109 -11.36 -2.35 -3.97
CA SER A 109 -12.28 -1.71 -3.03
C SER A 109 -12.79 -2.67 -1.95
N ASN A 110 -13.27 -2.12 -0.83
CA ASN A 110 -13.99 -2.90 0.19
C ASN A 110 -15.19 -3.66 -0.41
N LYS A 111 -15.89 -3.07 -1.38
CA LYS A 111 -17.00 -3.71 -2.10
C LYS A 111 -16.56 -4.95 -2.88
N ASP A 112 -15.45 -4.85 -3.61
CA ASP A 112 -14.98 -5.97 -4.42
C ASP A 112 -14.40 -7.08 -3.53
N PHE A 113 -13.67 -6.70 -2.48
CA PHE A 113 -13.15 -7.64 -1.49
C PHE A 113 -14.28 -8.32 -0.69
N TYR A 114 -15.36 -7.60 -0.36
CA TYR A 114 -16.56 -8.19 0.24
C TYR A 114 -17.19 -9.26 -0.67
N ALA A 115 -17.21 -9.04 -1.99
CA ALA A 115 -17.73 -10.04 -2.93
C ALA A 115 -16.86 -11.31 -2.92
N PHE A 116 -15.54 -11.16 -2.83
CA PHE A 116 -14.60 -12.27 -2.65
C PHE A 116 -14.91 -13.06 -1.38
N THR A 117 -14.83 -12.42 -0.21
CA THR A 117 -14.99 -13.10 1.10
C THR A 117 -16.37 -13.73 1.24
N LYS A 118 -17.42 -13.10 0.72
CA LYS A 118 -18.77 -13.68 0.71
C LYS A 118 -18.88 -14.93 -0.18
N SER A 119 -18.15 -14.98 -1.30
CA SER A 119 -18.23 -16.11 -2.24
C SER A 119 -17.37 -17.30 -1.86
N THR A 120 -16.30 -17.07 -1.09
CA THR A 120 -15.31 -18.09 -0.73
C THR A 120 -15.30 -18.43 0.76
N GLU A 121 -16.04 -17.69 1.58
CA GLU A 121 -15.96 -17.73 3.05
C GLU A 121 -14.54 -17.47 3.57
N TYR A 122 -13.74 -16.74 2.78
CA TYR A 122 -12.34 -16.46 3.10
C TYR A 122 -12.21 -15.60 4.36
N LYS A 123 -11.33 -16.02 5.26
CA LYS A 123 -10.91 -15.27 6.44
C LYS A 123 -9.51 -14.75 6.22
N THR A 124 -9.30 -13.46 6.46
CA THR A 124 -7.98 -12.86 6.29
C THR A 124 -7.02 -13.28 7.39
N GLU A 125 -5.73 -13.07 7.18
CA GLU A 125 -4.73 -13.30 8.22
C GLU A 125 -4.95 -12.39 9.43
N ALA A 126 -5.40 -11.14 9.24
CA ALA A 126 -5.79 -10.28 10.36
C ALA A 126 -6.93 -10.87 11.21
N GLU A 127 -7.93 -11.49 10.57
CA GLU A 127 -9.03 -12.18 11.26
C GLU A 127 -8.56 -13.46 11.96
N THR A 128 -7.62 -14.17 11.35
CA THR A 128 -7.06 -15.42 11.89
C THR A 128 -6.14 -15.17 13.08
N PHE A 129 -5.27 -14.16 13.00
CA PHE A 129 -4.45 -13.72 14.12
C PHE A 129 -5.26 -13.01 15.21
N GLY A 130 -6.41 -12.43 14.84
CA GLY A 130 -7.29 -11.72 15.77
C GLY A 130 -6.84 -10.29 16.08
N ASP A 131 -5.93 -9.73 15.29
CA ASP A 131 -5.43 -8.36 15.45
C ASP A 131 -4.82 -7.78 14.17
N SER A 132 -4.75 -6.44 14.12
CA SER A 132 -4.02 -5.72 13.09
C SER A 132 -3.52 -4.36 13.60
N PHE A 133 -2.74 -3.65 12.78
CA PHE A 133 -2.15 -2.37 13.15
C PHE A 133 -3.05 -1.18 12.78
N VAL A 134 -3.42 -0.36 13.77
CA VAL A 134 -4.22 0.86 13.63
C VAL A 134 -3.39 2.09 13.96
N PHE A 135 -3.52 3.14 13.16
CA PHE A 135 -2.83 4.40 13.37
C PHE A 135 -3.49 5.22 14.48
N THR A 136 -2.67 5.88 15.30
CA THR A 136 -3.11 6.56 16.53
C THR A 136 -4.24 7.57 16.34
N LEU A 137 -4.34 8.27 15.20
CA LEU A 137 -5.43 9.24 15.00
C LEU A 137 -6.83 8.61 14.98
N PHE A 138 -6.95 7.32 14.65
CA PHE A 138 -8.24 6.63 14.60
C PHE A 138 -8.63 5.98 15.93
N LEU A 139 -7.77 6.11 16.95
CA LEU A 139 -8.03 5.58 18.28
C LEU A 139 -8.46 6.68 19.24
N ASN A 140 -9.42 6.37 20.11
CA ASN A 140 -9.75 7.26 21.22
C ASN A 140 -8.65 7.22 22.31
N ASN A 141 -8.65 8.22 23.20
CA ASN A 141 -7.61 8.33 24.23
C ASN A 141 -7.61 7.15 25.21
N THR A 142 -8.78 6.57 25.50
CA THR A 142 -8.91 5.40 26.38
C THR A 142 -8.18 4.18 25.79
N PHE A 143 -8.34 3.92 24.49
CA PHE A 143 -7.63 2.86 23.79
C PHE A 143 -6.12 3.13 23.74
N LYS A 144 -5.70 4.37 23.49
CA LYS A 144 -4.27 4.75 23.45
C LYS A 144 -3.57 4.46 24.77
N GLU A 145 -4.19 4.82 25.89
CA GLU A 145 -3.61 4.58 27.22
C GLU A 145 -3.56 3.08 27.54
N LYS A 146 -4.62 2.34 27.23
CA LYS A 146 -4.66 0.88 27.45
C LYS A 146 -3.63 0.12 26.61
N LEU A 147 -3.35 0.59 25.40
CA LEU A 147 -2.50 -0.11 24.42
C LEU A 147 -1.11 0.51 24.27
N LYS A 148 -0.69 1.41 25.18
CA LYS A 148 0.60 2.12 25.09
C LYS A 148 1.83 1.19 25.04
N ASP A 149 1.71 -0.03 25.57
CA ASP A 149 2.78 -1.02 25.58
C ASP A 149 2.72 -1.96 24.35
N PHE A 150 1.65 -1.91 23.56
CA PHE A 150 1.43 -2.68 22.33
C PHE A 150 1.68 -1.86 21.06
N ARG A 151 2.60 -0.91 21.15
CA ARG A 151 3.00 -0.05 20.03
C ARG A 151 4.20 -0.62 19.31
N VAL A 152 4.30 -0.33 18.01
CA VAL A 152 5.50 -0.66 17.23
C VAL A 152 6.67 0.20 17.72
N ALA A 153 7.75 -0.43 18.19
CA ALA A 153 8.87 0.27 18.84
C ALA A 153 9.50 1.36 17.95
N GLN A 154 9.67 1.06 16.66
CA GLN A 154 10.27 2.00 15.69
C GLN A 154 9.26 3.07 15.21
N ALA A 155 7.97 2.89 15.49
CA ALA A 155 6.90 3.75 14.99
C ALA A 155 5.74 3.81 16.01
N PRO A 156 5.90 4.56 17.12
CA PRO A 156 5.00 4.53 18.27
C PRO A 156 3.60 5.13 18.01
N TRP A 157 3.28 5.51 16.78
CA TRP A 157 1.93 5.88 16.36
C TRP A 157 1.13 4.67 15.84
N TRP A 158 1.76 3.51 15.66
CA TRP A 158 1.07 2.26 15.31
C TRP A 158 0.78 1.45 16.55
N TYR A 159 -0.49 1.09 16.71
CA TYR A 159 -1.00 0.27 17.80
C TYR A 159 -1.46 -1.08 17.27
N LYS A 160 -1.04 -2.16 17.92
CA LYS A 160 -1.61 -3.48 17.69
C LYS A 160 -2.97 -3.56 18.39
N VAL A 161 -4.05 -3.69 17.63
CA VAL A 161 -5.43 -3.63 18.14
C VAL A 161 -6.13 -4.95 17.85
N SER A 162 -6.66 -5.59 18.89
CA SER A 162 -7.43 -6.84 18.77
C SER A 162 -8.73 -6.63 18.00
N ASN A 163 -9.22 -7.69 17.36
CA ASN A 163 -10.45 -7.72 16.57
C ASN A 163 -10.51 -6.61 15.51
N THR A 164 -9.34 -6.28 14.93
CA THR A 164 -9.21 -5.32 13.83
C THR A 164 -8.89 -6.09 12.56
N SER A 165 -9.67 -5.84 11.51
CA SER A 165 -9.52 -6.48 10.20
C SER A 165 -10.03 -5.54 9.10
N TRP A 166 -10.08 -6.02 7.87
CA TRP A 166 -10.64 -5.29 6.73
C TRP A 166 -12.11 -4.88 6.94
N TYR A 167 -12.87 -5.68 7.71
CA TYR A 167 -14.27 -5.40 8.03
C TYR A 167 -14.41 -4.41 9.20
N HIS A 168 -13.46 -4.40 10.13
CA HIS A 168 -13.40 -3.54 11.32
C HIS A 168 -12.10 -2.68 11.33
N PRO A 169 -11.94 -1.72 10.40
CA PRO A 169 -10.64 -1.11 10.09
C PRO A 169 -10.09 -0.13 11.15
N PHE A 170 -10.92 0.35 12.07
CA PHE A 170 -10.52 1.31 13.11
C PHE A 170 -10.68 0.75 14.53
N GLY A 171 -10.74 -0.58 14.64
CA GLY A 171 -10.96 -1.31 15.89
C GLY A 171 -12.31 -2.03 15.95
N PRO A 172 -12.58 -2.77 17.04
CA PRO A 172 -13.72 -3.70 17.15
C PRO A 172 -15.09 -3.05 16.97
N ASP A 173 -15.22 -1.78 17.33
CA ASP A 173 -16.49 -1.05 17.27
C ASP A 173 -16.71 -0.33 15.92
N SER A 174 -15.72 -0.37 15.02
CA SER A 174 -15.80 0.21 13.68
C SER A 174 -16.44 -0.77 12.69
N ASN A 175 -16.83 -0.31 11.50
CA ASN A 175 -17.12 -1.19 10.37
C ASN A 175 -16.83 -0.45 9.06
N ASN A 176 -16.82 -1.16 7.93
CA ASN A 176 -16.51 -0.59 6.62
C ASN A 176 -17.73 -0.19 5.77
N SER A 177 -18.95 -0.20 6.33
CA SER A 177 -20.19 0.02 5.56
C SER A 177 -20.28 1.40 4.90
N GLU A 178 -19.67 2.43 5.52
CA GLU A 178 -19.64 3.80 5.00
C GLU A 178 -18.48 4.05 4.01
N ILE A 179 -17.58 3.07 3.83
CA ILE A 179 -16.36 3.20 3.02
C ILE A 179 -16.24 2.05 2.00
N MET A 180 -17.37 1.58 1.48
CA MET A 180 -17.41 0.44 0.56
C MET A 180 -16.68 0.71 -0.78
N ASP A 181 -16.56 1.97 -1.19
CA ASP A 181 -15.82 2.41 -2.39
C ASP A 181 -14.38 2.88 -2.09
N HIS A 182 -13.93 2.80 -0.84
CA HIS A 182 -12.53 3.01 -0.45
C HIS A 182 -11.72 1.72 -0.65
N PRO A 183 -10.38 1.81 -0.72
CA PRO A 183 -9.53 0.63 -0.82
C PRO A 183 -9.70 -0.27 0.40
N VAL A 184 -9.66 -1.58 0.18
CA VAL A 184 -9.56 -2.55 1.26
C VAL A 184 -8.19 -2.39 1.95
N ILE A 185 -8.20 -2.43 3.28
CA ILE A 185 -7.03 -2.31 4.16
C ILE A 185 -7.01 -3.46 5.17
N HIS A 186 -5.94 -3.60 5.95
CA HIS A 186 -5.72 -4.76 6.83
C HIS A 186 -5.71 -6.11 6.09
N VAL A 187 -5.22 -6.08 4.84
CA VAL A 187 -5.00 -7.26 4.02
C VAL A 187 -3.50 -7.52 3.92
N SER A 188 -3.11 -8.75 4.19
CA SER A 188 -1.74 -9.22 4.02
C SER A 188 -1.42 -9.44 2.55
N TRP A 189 -0.17 -9.77 2.26
CA TRP A 189 0.21 -10.16 0.92
C TRP A 189 -0.45 -11.48 0.50
N ASN A 190 -0.62 -12.42 1.45
CA ASN A 190 -1.31 -13.69 1.19
C ASN A 190 -2.80 -13.45 0.88
N ASP A 191 -3.46 -12.55 1.62
CA ASP A 191 -4.85 -12.14 1.38
C ASP A 191 -5.00 -11.53 -0.03
N ALA A 192 -4.10 -10.60 -0.38
CA ALA A 192 -4.07 -9.93 -1.67
C ALA A 192 -3.88 -10.91 -2.83
N LYS A 193 -2.95 -11.86 -2.66
CA LYS A 193 -2.68 -12.91 -3.64
C LYS A 193 -3.87 -13.86 -3.82
N ALA A 194 -4.51 -14.27 -2.72
CA ALA A 194 -5.70 -15.12 -2.76
C ALA A 194 -6.85 -14.44 -3.52
N TYR A 195 -7.08 -13.14 -3.28
CA TYR A 195 -8.08 -12.36 -4.01
C TYR A 195 -7.78 -12.29 -5.51
N CYS A 196 -6.54 -11.95 -5.90
CA CYS A 196 -6.20 -11.84 -7.32
C CYS A 196 -6.35 -13.20 -8.02
N ILE A 197 -5.92 -14.31 -7.39
CA ILE A 197 -6.11 -15.66 -7.94
C ILE A 197 -7.60 -15.99 -8.12
N TRP A 198 -8.45 -15.66 -7.15
CA TRP A 198 -9.90 -15.85 -7.25
C TRP A 198 -10.52 -15.11 -8.43
N LYS A 199 -10.01 -13.91 -8.77
CA LYS A 199 -10.41 -13.16 -9.97
C LYS A 199 -9.80 -13.69 -11.28
N GLY A 200 -8.93 -14.70 -11.24
CA GLY A 200 -8.17 -15.15 -12.40
C GLY A 200 -7.05 -14.18 -12.80
N LEU A 201 -6.55 -13.42 -11.84
CA LEU A 201 -5.52 -12.38 -11.97
C LEU A 201 -4.29 -12.75 -11.12
N ARG A 202 -3.33 -11.83 -11.01
CA ARG A 202 -2.15 -11.91 -10.15
C ARG A 202 -1.84 -10.56 -9.53
N LEU A 203 -0.90 -10.50 -8.59
CA LEU A 203 -0.28 -9.22 -8.21
C LEU A 203 0.67 -8.74 -9.32
N PRO A 204 0.87 -7.42 -9.48
CA PRO A 204 1.92 -6.88 -10.37
C PRO A 204 3.31 -7.18 -9.81
N THR A 205 4.33 -7.26 -10.66
CA THR A 205 5.72 -7.16 -10.18
C THR A 205 6.03 -5.72 -9.76
N GLU A 206 7.10 -5.53 -8.98
CA GLU A 206 7.59 -4.19 -8.62
C GLU A 206 7.88 -3.32 -9.86
N GLU A 207 8.48 -3.91 -10.88
CA GLU A 207 8.85 -3.23 -12.13
C GLU A 207 7.61 -2.85 -12.95
N GLU A 208 6.63 -3.76 -13.05
CA GLU A 208 5.35 -3.48 -13.69
C GLU A 208 4.63 -2.33 -12.98
N TRP A 209 4.59 -2.35 -11.65
CA TRP A 209 3.96 -1.30 -10.86
C TRP A 209 4.65 0.05 -11.04
N GLU A 210 5.99 0.11 -11.00
CA GLU A 210 6.71 1.38 -11.18
C GLU A 210 6.56 1.93 -12.61
N ALA A 211 6.66 1.08 -13.63
CA ALA A 211 6.45 1.46 -15.02
C ALA A 211 5.04 2.06 -15.22
N ALA A 212 4.04 1.41 -14.64
CA ALA A 212 2.66 1.86 -14.66
C ALA A 212 2.47 3.19 -13.89
N CYS A 213 3.09 3.33 -12.71
CA CYS A 213 3.06 4.57 -11.90
C CYS A 213 3.55 5.77 -12.71
N ARG A 214 4.66 5.60 -13.44
CA ARG A 214 5.29 6.65 -14.24
C ARG A 214 4.48 7.07 -15.46
N GLY A 215 3.46 6.31 -15.88
CA GLY A 215 2.59 6.69 -17.00
C GLY A 215 3.33 6.82 -18.34
N GLY A 216 4.42 6.08 -18.54
CA GLY A 216 5.27 6.18 -19.73
C GLY A 216 6.36 7.28 -19.68
N HIS A 217 6.42 8.06 -18.60
CA HIS A 217 7.44 9.09 -18.42
C HIS A 217 8.75 8.55 -17.84
N LYS A 218 9.83 9.29 -18.07
CA LYS A 218 11.16 9.05 -17.51
C LYS A 218 11.52 10.16 -16.53
N ASP A 219 12.29 9.82 -15.51
CA ASP A 219 12.81 10.76 -14.52
C ASP A 219 11.75 11.63 -13.80
N THR A 220 10.48 11.21 -13.79
CA THR A 220 9.41 11.86 -13.01
C THR A 220 9.38 11.37 -11.57
N LYS A 221 9.16 12.29 -10.62
CA LYS A 221 9.03 11.93 -9.18
C LYS A 221 7.67 11.34 -8.84
N TYR A 222 6.60 11.89 -9.39
CA TYR A 222 5.21 11.51 -9.15
C TYR A 222 4.53 11.04 -10.44
N PRO A 223 3.37 10.34 -10.35
CA PRO A 223 2.62 9.91 -11.53
C PRO A 223 2.25 11.04 -12.50
N TRP A 224 2.15 12.27 -12.00
CA TRP A 224 1.78 13.48 -12.75
C TRP A 224 2.96 14.44 -13.00
N GLY A 225 4.20 14.03 -12.74
CA GLY A 225 5.41 14.85 -12.95
C GLY A 225 6.16 15.16 -11.64
N ASP A 226 6.88 16.30 -11.59
CA ASP A 226 7.85 16.56 -10.51
C ASP A 226 7.38 17.52 -9.42
N LYS A 227 6.31 18.27 -9.67
CA LYS A 227 5.73 19.18 -8.68
C LYS A 227 4.67 18.42 -7.88
N LEU A 228 4.80 18.45 -6.54
CA LEU A 228 3.84 17.79 -5.66
C LEU A 228 2.44 18.40 -5.77
N PHE A 229 2.36 19.73 -5.86
CA PHE A 229 1.11 20.48 -5.99
C PHE A 229 1.09 21.31 -7.28
N PRO A 230 0.95 20.67 -8.46
CA PRO A 230 0.84 21.41 -9.71
C PRO A 230 -0.39 22.32 -9.64
N ASN A 231 -0.20 23.60 -9.98
CA ASN A 231 -1.25 24.62 -9.90
C ASN A 231 -1.90 24.75 -8.50
N LYS A 232 -1.14 24.46 -7.43
CA LYS A 232 -1.63 24.46 -6.03
C LYS A 232 -2.78 23.48 -5.77
N LYS A 233 -2.88 22.41 -6.56
CA LYS A 233 -3.89 21.35 -6.38
C LYS A 233 -3.27 20.13 -5.72
N HIS A 234 -4.04 19.49 -4.84
CA HIS A 234 -3.72 18.17 -4.33
C HIS A 234 -3.98 17.12 -5.41
N MET A 235 -3.00 16.26 -5.65
CA MET A 235 -3.03 15.23 -6.70
C MET A 235 -3.06 13.81 -6.14
N ALA A 236 -2.90 13.67 -4.83
CA ALA A 236 -2.92 12.42 -4.08
C ALA A 236 -3.39 12.70 -2.65
N ASN A 237 -3.95 11.66 -2.03
CA ASN A 237 -4.25 11.64 -0.61
C ASN A 237 -2.99 11.26 0.18
N ILE A 238 -2.43 12.24 0.89
CA ILE A 238 -1.22 12.11 1.72
C ILE A 238 -1.39 12.97 2.98
N TRP A 239 -0.44 12.96 3.89
CA TRP A 239 -0.59 13.76 5.10
C TRP A 239 -0.38 15.26 4.82
N GLN A 240 -1.17 16.14 5.46
CA GLN A 240 -0.83 17.55 5.60
C GLN A 240 -0.94 18.02 7.04
N GLY A 241 0.11 18.64 7.56
CA GLY A 241 0.15 19.16 8.93
C GLY A 241 1.37 18.63 9.67
N THR A 242 1.21 18.37 10.96
CA THR A 242 2.31 17.93 11.82
C THR A 242 2.13 16.45 12.17
N PHE A 243 2.78 15.60 11.39
CA PHE A 243 2.80 14.15 11.66
C PHE A 243 3.48 13.87 13.01
N PRO A 244 3.01 12.89 13.82
CA PRO A 244 1.79 12.08 13.68
C PRO A 244 0.55 12.67 14.38
N HIS A 245 0.62 13.91 14.88
CA HIS A 245 -0.34 14.43 15.86
C HIS A 245 -1.52 15.18 15.24
N HIS A 246 -1.33 15.83 14.10
CA HIS A 246 -2.36 16.66 13.47
C HIS A 246 -2.33 16.51 11.94
N ASN A 247 -3.39 15.92 11.39
CA ASN A 247 -3.70 15.94 9.96
C ASN A 247 -4.79 16.99 9.69
N SER A 248 -4.49 17.95 8.83
CA SER A 248 -5.37 19.05 8.45
C SER A 248 -6.35 18.72 7.33
N ALA A 249 -6.21 17.54 6.69
CA ALA A 249 -7.07 17.07 5.60
C ALA A 249 -7.27 18.12 4.48
N LYS A 250 -6.18 18.78 4.07
CA LYS A 250 -6.23 19.81 3.01
C LYS A 250 -6.53 19.23 1.64
N ASP A 251 -6.22 17.95 1.45
CA ASP A 251 -6.65 17.15 0.30
C ASP A 251 -8.09 16.61 0.42
N GLY A 252 -8.76 16.83 1.56
CA GLY A 252 -10.13 16.40 1.84
C GLY A 252 -10.25 15.16 2.72
N TYR A 253 -9.15 14.47 3.05
CA TYR A 253 -9.20 13.16 3.72
C TYR A 253 -8.22 13.06 4.90
N ILE A 254 -8.70 12.48 6.02
CA ILE A 254 -7.84 12.13 7.17
C ILE A 254 -7.29 10.70 7.01
N GLY A 255 -8.13 9.79 6.50
CA GLY A 255 -7.83 8.39 6.23
C GLY A 255 -7.79 8.10 4.73
N THR A 256 -8.30 6.95 4.33
CA THR A 256 -8.44 6.59 2.91
C THR A 256 -9.47 7.46 2.19
N ASN A 257 -9.41 7.50 0.87
CA ASN A 257 -10.42 8.09 -0.02
C ASN A 257 -10.99 7.03 -0.98
N PRO A 258 -12.14 7.29 -1.64
CA PRO A 258 -12.66 6.41 -2.68
C PRO A 258 -11.64 6.16 -3.80
N VAL A 259 -11.57 4.92 -4.28
CA VAL A 259 -10.51 4.44 -5.19
C VAL A 259 -10.46 5.18 -6.54
N HIS A 260 -11.56 5.85 -6.92
CA HIS A 260 -11.71 6.56 -8.19
C HIS A 260 -11.39 8.06 -8.13
N LEU A 261 -11.02 8.58 -6.96
CA LEU A 261 -10.68 10.00 -6.81
C LEU A 261 -9.25 10.30 -7.27
N PHE A 262 -8.95 11.61 -7.22
CA PHE A 262 -7.76 12.25 -7.76
C PHE A 262 -7.56 12.04 -9.27
N PRO A 263 -6.79 12.89 -9.94
CA PRO A 263 -6.55 12.73 -11.37
C PRO A 263 -5.80 11.44 -11.68
N GLN A 264 -6.22 10.76 -12.75
CA GLN A 264 -5.49 9.63 -13.31
C GLN A 264 -4.15 10.08 -13.92
N ASN A 265 -3.16 9.17 -13.96
CA ASN A 265 -1.94 9.39 -14.76
C ASN A 265 -2.20 9.16 -16.25
N ASP A 266 -1.17 9.28 -17.09
CA ASP A 266 -1.30 9.19 -18.56
C ASP A 266 -1.70 7.81 -19.07
N PHE A 267 -1.58 6.76 -18.25
CA PHE A 267 -2.16 5.44 -18.56
C PHE A 267 -3.61 5.30 -18.05
N GLY A 268 -4.14 6.26 -17.31
CA GLY A 268 -5.51 6.19 -16.78
C GLY A 268 -5.62 5.54 -15.40
N LEU A 269 -4.50 5.33 -14.70
CA LEU A 269 -4.47 4.72 -13.37
C LEU A 269 -4.69 5.78 -12.28
N HIS A 270 -5.50 5.45 -11.29
CA HIS A 270 -5.77 6.31 -10.13
C HIS A 270 -4.93 5.92 -8.92
N ASN A 271 -4.71 6.87 -8.02
CA ASN A 271 -4.07 6.68 -6.71
C ASN A 271 -2.73 5.92 -6.74
N MET A 272 -1.97 5.99 -7.83
CA MET A 272 -0.62 5.40 -7.90
C MET A 272 0.37 6.04 -6.91
N ALA A 273 -0.01 7.14 -6.26
CA ALA A 273 0.72 7.72 -5.14
C ALA A 273 -0.27 8.11 -4.04
N GLY A 274 0.04 7.78 -2.79
CA GLY A 274 -0.84 8.05 -1.64
C GLY A 274 -1.99 7.06 -1.49
N ASN A 275 -3.06 7.48 -0.81
CA ASN A 275 -4.19 6.64 -0.40
C ASN A 275 -3.76 5.39 0.40
N VAL A 276 -3.52 4.23 -0.19
CA VAL A 276 -2.93 3.08 0.51
C VAL A 276 -1.63 2.61 -0.14
N TRP A 277 -0.76 2.02 0.68
CA TRP A 277 0.34 1.23 0.16
C TRP A 277 -0.21 0.07 -0.67
N GLU A 278 0.53 -0.35 -1.69
CA GLU A 278 0.10 -1.44 -2.56
C GLU A 278 1.13 -2.57 -2.59
N TRP A 279 0.67 -3.78 -2.29
CA TRP A 279 1.48 -5.00 -2.42
C TRP A 279 1.85 -5.31 -3.87
N THR A 280 3.06 -5.84 -4.07
CA THR A 280 3.52 -6.43 -5.35
C THR A 280 3.94 -7.88 -5.13
N ASP A 281 4.07 -8.68 -6.20
CA ASP A 281 4.51 -10.08 -6.12
C ASP A 281 6.04 -10.21 -5.87
N SER A 282 6.79 -9.10 -5.94
CA SER A 282 8.24 -9.09 -5.79
C SER A 282 8.69 -9.26 -4.33
N VAL A 283 9.74 -10.04 -4.12
CA VAL A 283 10.45 -10.11 -2.83
C VAL A 283 11.35 -8.90 -2.64
N TRP A 284 11.50 -8.43 -1.40
CA TRP A 284 12.34 -7.28 -1.06
C TRP A 284 13.82 -7.52 -1.37
N SER A 285 14.31 -8.68 -0.93
CA SER A 285 15.65 -9.19 -1.16
C SER A 285 15.62 -10.71 -1.26
N LYS A 286 16.60 -11.29 -1.96
CA LYS A 286 16.76 -12.76 -2.00
C LYS A 286 17.05 -13.35 -0.62
N ASP A 287 17.65 -12.56 0.26
CA ASP A 287 17.98 -12.98 1.63
C ASP A 287 16.77 -12.94 2.58
N THR A 288 15.71 -12.20 2.22
CA THR A 288 14.50 -12.05 3.02
C THR A 288 13.25 -12.42 2.20
N PRO A 289 13.07 -13.71 1.84
CA PRO A 289 12.02 -14.13 0.90
C PRO A 289 10.58 -13.94 1.42
N LEU A 290 10.42 -13.80 2.75
CA LEU A 290 9.14 -13.48 3.40
C LEU A 290 8.81 -11.99 3.34
N GLU A 291 9.80 -11.12 3.09
CA GLU A 291 9.56 -9.70 2.93
C GLU A 291 9.14 -9.41 1.49
N LYS A 292 7.94 -8.87 1.33
CA LYS A 292 7.36 -8.52 0.03
C LYS A 292 7.42 -7.02 -0.16
N VAL A 293 7.62 -6.61 -1.40
CA VAL A 293 7.67 -5.21 -1.77
C VAL A 293 6.26 -4.61 -1.70
N LYS A 294 6.20 -3.38 -1.20
CA LYS A 294 5.05 -2.50 -1.32
C LYS A 294 5.48 -1.15 -1.90
N ARG A 295 4.58 -0.51 -2.66
CA ARG A 295 4.86 0.73 -3.41
C ARG A 295 3.78 1.80 -3.17
N GLY A 296 4.06 3.03 -3.59
CA GLY A 296 3.07 4.13 -3.70
C GLY A 296 2.91 5.04 -2.48
N GLY A 297 3.28 4.61 -1.28
CA GLY A 297 3.01 5.39 -0.07
C GLY A 297 1.54 5.28 0.35
N SER A 298 1.07 6.15 1.24
CA SER A 298 -0.31 6.12 1.76
C SER A 298 -0.75 7.51 2.24
N TYR A 299 -2.00 7.63 2.68
CA TYR A 299 -2.56 8.83 3.34
C TYR A 299 -1.76 9.27 4.59
N LEU A 300 -0.92 8.39 5.16
CA LEU A 300 -0.04 8.70 6.29
C LEU A 300 1.32 9.26 5.88
N CYS A 301 1.68 9.21 4.59
CA CYS A 301 2.99 9.64 4.15
C CYS A 301 3.12 11.17 4.19
N HIS A 302 4.26 11.63 4.73
CA HIS A 302 4.61 13.05 4.83
C HIS A 302 6.10 13.24 4.55
N LEU A 303 6.47 14.37 3.97
CA LEU A 303 7.88 14.69 3.66
C LEU A 303 8.81 14.58 4.88
N SER A 304 8.30 14.91 6.07
CA SER A 304 9.12 14.96 7.30
C SER A 304 9.54 13.59 7.85
N TYR A 305 8.95 12.49 7.37
CA TYR A 305 9.18 11.17 7.97
C TYR A 305 9.09 10.02 6.95
N CYS A 306 8.09 10.03 6.07
CA CYS A 306 7.88 8.99 5.07
C CYS A 306 7.63 9.63 3.70
N TYR A 307 8.72 9.98 3.00
CA TYR A 307 8.66 10.56 1.66
C TYR A 307 8.63 9.47 0.58
N ARG A 308 7.65 8.56 0.68
CA ARG A 308 7.50 7.40 -0.19
C ARG A 308 6.30 7.44 -1.16
N TYR A 309 5.66 8.60 -1.30
CA TYR A 309 4.63 8.87 -2.32
C TYR A 309 5.24 9.22 -3.70
N ARG A 310 6.42 8.67 -4.02
CA ARG A 310 7.14 8.86 -5.29
C ARG A 310 7.12 7.55 -6.06
N CYS A 311 7.12 7.61 -7.40
CA CYS A 311 7.07 6.39 -8.20
C CYS A 311 8.27 5.47 -7.98
N SER A 312 9.48 6.00 -7.71
CA SER A 312 10.69 5.21 -7.42
C SER A 312 10.77 4.67 -5.98
N ALA A 313 9.95 5.22 -5.08
CA ALA A 313 10.03 4.86 -3.68
C ALA A 313 9.47 3.45 -3.45
N ARG A 314 10.14 2.71 -2.57
CA ARG A 314 9.81 1.34 -2.23
C ARG A 314 9.92 1.12 -0.74
N SER A 315 9.19 0.14 -0.25
CA SER A 315 9.28 -0.35 1.11
C SER A 315 8.90 -1.83 1.10
N HIS A 316 8.90 -2.46 2.27
CA HIS A 316 8.53 -3.85 2.41
C HIS A 316 7.79 -4.09 3.71
N ASN A 317 7.17 -5.26 3.79
CA ASN A 317 6.65 -5.88 4.99
C ASN A 317 6.72 -7.39 4.82
N THR A 318 6.61 -8.13 5.92
CA THR A 318 6.46 -9.59 5.85
C THR A 318 5.13 -9.93 5.19
N ASP A 319 5.05 -11.07 4.50
CA ASP A 319 3.88 -11.47 3.72
C ASP A 319 2.60 -11.65 4.55
N ASP A 320 2.75 -11.90 5.85
CA ASP A 320 1.68 -12.01 6.85
C ASP A 320 1.27 -10.68 7.52
N SER A 321 1.99 -9.59 7.24
CA SER A 321 1.73 -8.28 7.85
C SER A 321 0.48 -7.63 7.27
N SER A 322 -0.32 -7.01 8.13
CA SER A 322 -1.49 -6.20 7.74
C SER A 322 -1.57 -4.89 8.51
N ALA A 323 -2.00 -3.81 7.87
CA ALA A 323 -2.11 -2.48 8.49
C ALA A 323 -3.23 -1.62 7.87
N GLY A 324 -3.70 -0.62 8.62
CA GLY A 324 -4.81 0.26 8.22
C GLY A 324 -4.47 1.29 7.11
N ASN A 325 -3.33 1.14 6.45
CA ASN A 325 -2.89 1.97 5.33
C ASN A 325 -2.26 1.14 4.19
N LEU A 326 -2.55 -0.16 4.15
CA LEU A 326 -1.95 -1.13 3.22
C LEU A 326 -3.05 -1.96 2.56
N GLY A 327 -3.10 -1.88 1.23
CA GLY A 327 -3.98 -2.61 0.33
C GLY A 327 -3.22 -3.12 -0.88
N PHE A 328 -3.88 -3.22 -2.03
CA PHE A 328 -3.29 -3.73 -3.28
C PHE A 328 -4.18 -3.45 -4.50
N ARG A 329 -3.62 -3.74 -5.68
CA ARG A 329 -4.33 -3.84 -6.96
C ARG A 329 -3.83 -5.07 -7.74
N CYS A 330 -4.64 -5.61 -8.65
CA CYS A 330 -4.27 -6.79 -9.44
C CYS A 330 -3.76 -6.43 -10.84
N ALA A 331 -3.11 -7.41 -11.48
CA ALA A 331 -2.58 -7.37 -12.82
C ALA A 331 -2.90 -8.68 -13.57
N LYS A 332 -2.80 -8.65 -14.90
CA LYS A 332 -3.00 -9.82 -15.78
C LYS A 332 -2.05 -9.71 -16.97
N SER A 333 -1.46 -10.82 -17.39
CA SER A 333 -0.67 -10.83 -18.64
C SER A 333 -1.58 -10.60 -19.85
N ALA A 334 -1.12 -9.83 -20.85
CA ALA A 334 -1.91 -9.47 -22.02
C ALA A 334 -1.91 -10.53 -23.14
#